data_AF-A0A949KY85-F1
#
_entry.id   AF-A0A949KY85-F1
#
_cell.length_a   1.000
_cell.length_b   1.000
_cell.length_c   1.000
_cell.angle_alpha   90.00
_cell.angle_beta   90.00
_cell.angle_gamma   90.00
#
_symmetry.space_group_name_H-M   'P 1'
#
loop_
_entity.id
_entity.type
_entity.pdbx_description
1 polymer ?
#
loop_
_entity_poly.entity_id
_entity_poly.type
_entity_poly.pdbx_seq_one_letter_code
_entity_poly.pdbx_strand_id
1 'polypeptide(L)'
;MKYHVIAHGGTTDDFEKGLKKSLRLAMDGESKELLIKVCQLANTRGIMSNVMGEKLINQLIKSRQISIKTPECTIHIFLETKRANHSNFTTGTVFAPWLTLPSLEETMNDFRTVNSVYVPWQEKELEDYIAVNPTSTAI
;
A
#
# COMPACT_ATOMS: atom_id res chain seq x y z
N MET A 1 11.27 -6.83 1.46
CA MET A 1 12.10 -5.61 1.22
C MET A 1 11.28 -4.34 1.48
N LYS A 2 11.95 -3.22 1.78
CA LYS A 2 11.29 -1.93 2.08
C LYS A 2 11.50 -0.96 0.91
N TYR A 3 10.43 -0.34 0.44
CA TYR A 3 10.44 0.63 -0.66
C TYR A 3 9.71 1.91 -0.26
N HIS A 4 10.11 3.03 -0.85
CA HIS A 4 9.44 4.32 -0.67
C HIS A 4 9.52 5.18 -1.93
N VAL A 5 8.52 6.01 -2.18
CA VAL A 5 8.60 7.00 -3.27
C VAL A 5 9.44 8.21 -2.84
N ILE A 6 10.20 8.79 -3.78
CA ILE A 6 11.03 10.00 -3.55
C ILE A 6 10.19 11.27 -3.65
N ALA A 7 9.04 11.29 -2.99
CA ALA A 7 8.14 12.41 -2.96
C ALA A 7 7.21 12.33 -1.76
N HIS A 8 6.68 13.47 -1.34
CA HIS A 8 5.66 13.56 -0.31
C HIS A 8 4.31 13.96 -0.92
N GLY A 9 3.24 13.72 -0.19
CA GLY A 9 1.86 13.62 -0.65
C GLY A 9 1.31 14.77 -1.51
N GLY A 10 0.22 14.44 -2.20
CA GLY A 10 -0.60 15.37 -2.99
C GLY A 10 -0.56 15.13 -4.51
N THR A 11 0.41 14.38 -4.99
CA THR A 11 0.60 14.08 -6.42
C THR A 11 0.03 12.71 -6.78
N THR A 12 -0.79 12.67 -7.82
CA THR A 12 -1.30 11.43 -8.42
C THR A 12 -0.16 10.52 -8.88
N ASP A 13 0.90 11.12 -9.43
CA ASP A 13 2.03 10.41 -10.03
C ASP A 13 2.78 9.54 -9.01
N ASP A 14 3.00 10.03 -7.80
CA ASP A 14 3.78 9.28 -6.80
C ASP A 14 2.94 8.18 -6.15
N PHE A 15 1.63 8.42 -5.97
CA PHE A 15 0.70 7.34 -5.64
C PHE A 15 0.73 6.25 -6.73
N GLU A 16 0.71 6.63 -8.01
CA GLU A 16 0.77 5.68 -9.12
C GLU A 16 2.09 4.89 -9.14
N LYS A 17 3.23 5.53 -8.92
CA LYS A 17 4.54 4.83 -8.84
C LYS A 17 4.53 3.79 -7.71
N GLY A 18 4.09 4.20 -6.52
CA GLY A 18 3.95 3.31 -5.37
C GLY A 18 3.01 2.14 -5.64
N LEU A 19 1.85 2.41 -6.23
CA LEU A 19 0.87 1.38 -6.59
C LEU A 19 1.42 0.42 -7.66
N LYS A 20 2.03 0.93 -8.73
CA LYS A 20 2.64 0.11 -9.80
C LYS A 20 3.73 -0.81 -9.24
N LYS A 21 4.61 -0.28 -8.38
CA LYS A 21 5.64 -1.10 -7.72
C LYS A 21 5.01 -2.16 -6.82
N SER A 22 4.00 -1.79 -6.05
CA SER A 22 3.32 -2.73 -5.13
C SER A 22 2.62 -3.86 -5.88
N LEU A 23 1.93 -3.54 -6.98
CA LEU A 23 1.32 -4.53 -7.86
C LEU A 23 2.36 -5.45 -8.47
N ARG A 24 3.49 -4.89 -8.96
CA ARG A 24 4.59 -5.68 -9.51
C ARG A 24 5.15 -6.67 -8.49
N LEU A 25 5.44 -6.20 -7.27
CA LEU A 25 5.92 -7.06 -6.19
C LEU A 25 4.90 -8.13 -5.79
N ALA A 26 3.61 -7.81 -5.77
CA ALA A 26 2.55 -8.78 -5.52
C ALA A 26 2.46 -9.82 -6.66
N MET A 27 2.54 -9.40 -7.91
CA MET A 27 2.55 -10.31 -9.08
C MET A 27 3.77 -11.21 -9.13
N ASP A 28 4.93 -10.74 -8.68
CA ASP A 28 6.17 -11.53 -8.69
C ASP A 28 6.28 -12.43 -7.44
N GLY A 29 5.63 -12.05 -6.33
CA GLY A 29 5.61 -12.82 -5.07
C GLY A 29 4.75 -14.09 -5.14
N GLU A 30 5.02 -15.07 -4.27
CA GLU A 30 4.33 -16.38 -4.31
C GLU A 30 2.83 -16.30 -3.98
N SER A 31 2.45 -15.46 -3.01
CA SER A 31 1.06 -15.37 -2.53
C SER A 31 0.11 -14.68 -3.49
N LYS A 32 0.61 -13.85 -4.41
CA LYS A 32 -0.19 -12.97 -5.27
C LYS A 32 -1.15 -12.05 -4.48
N GLU A 33 -0.80 -11.72 -3.25
CA GLU A 33 -1.59 -10.85 -2.39
C GLU A 33 -0.98 -9.43 -2.27
N LEU A 34 -1.85 -8.44 -2.33
CA LEU A 34 -1.56 -7.04 -2.06
C LEU A 34 -2.47 -6.55 -0.94
N LEU A 35 -1.91 -6.12 0.18
CA LEU A 35 -2.64 -5.39 1.21
C LEU A 35 -2.48 -3.89 0.98
N ILE A 36 -3.59 -3.17 0.82
CA ILE A 36 -3.59 -1.71 0.89
C ILE A 36 -3.93 -1.30 2.32
N LYS A 37 -3.02 -0.60 2.99
CA LYS A 37 -3.18 -0.18 4.38
C LYS A 37 -3.20 1.33 4.48
N VAL A 38 -4.33 1.89 4.92
CA VAL A 38 -4.55 3.33 5.07
C VAL A 38 -4.86 3.71 6.51
N CYS A 39 -4.61 4.95 6.92
CA CYS A 39 -4.95 5.39 8.28
C CYS A 39 -6.48 5.35 8.51
N GLN A 40 -7.23 5.89 7.54
CA GLN A 40 -8.69 6.01 7.60
C GLN A 40 -9.31 5.70 6.24
N LEU A 41 -10.55 5.22 6.22
CA LEU A 41 -11.26 4.94 4.96
C LEU A 41 -11.51 6.19 4.13
N ALA A 42 -11.61 7.36 4.76
CA ALA A 42 -11.70 8.62 4.04
C ALA A 42 -10.52 8.83 3.07
N ASN A 43 -9.34 8.32 3.42
CA ASN A 43 -8.12 8.43 2.59
C ASN A 43 -8.22 7.59 1.30
N THR A 44 -9.16 6.66 1.20
CA THR A 44 -9.37 5.91 -0.06
C THR A 44 -10.11 6.72 -1.12
N ARG A 45 -10.69 7.87 -0.75
CA ARG A 45 -11.32 8.83 -1.67
C ARG A 45 -10.28 9.84 -2.16
N GLY A 46 -10.50 10.43 -3.34
CA GLY A 46 -9.59 11.40 -3.94
C GLY A 46 -8.53 10.72 -4.82
N ILE A 47 -7.25 10.91 -4.53
CA ILE A 47 -6.15 10.40 -5.38
C ILE A 47 -6.29 8.89 -5.64
N MET A 48 -6.56 8.09 -4.60
CA MET A 48 -6.71 6.64 -4.75
C MET A 48 -7.89 6.26 -5.66
N SER A 49 -9.04 6.94 -5.54
CA SER A 49 -10.19 6.71 -6.43
C SER A 49 -9.98 7.22 -7.85
N ASN A 50 -9.20 8.30 -8.03
CA ASN A 50 -8.84 8.83 -9.34
C ASN A 50 -7.93 7.86 -10.10
N VAL A 51 -6.98 7.22 -9.40
CA VAL A 51 -6.02 6.29 -9.99
C VAL A 51 -6.62 4.90 -10.22
N MET A 52 -7.31 4.34 -9.22
CA MET A 52 -7.83 2.97 -9.28
C MET A 52 -9.24 2.87 -9.87
N GLY A 53 -9.93 4.00 -10.01
CA GLY A 53 -11.33 4.10 -10.42
C GLY A 53 -12.30 3.97 -9.26
N GLU A 54 -13.29 4.88 -9.21
CA GLU A 54 -14.28 4.96 -8.13
C GLU A 54 -15.06 3.66 -7.91
N LYS A 55 -15.45 2.98 -8.99
CA LYS A 55 -16.20 1.72 -8.92
C LYS A 55 -15.43 0.65 -8.16
N LEU A 56 -14.13 0.51 -8.46
CA LEU A 56 -13.25 -0.48 -7.84
C LEU A 56 -13.02 -0.14 -6.37
N ILE A 57 -12.77 1.13 -6.05
CA ILE A 57 -12.59 1.58 -4.67
C ILE A 57 -13.87 1.38 -3.85
N ASN A 58 -15.03 1.72 -4.38
CA ASN A 58 -16.31 1.51 -3.69
C ASN A 58 -16.56 0.02 -3.42
N GLN A 59 -16.21 -0.85 -4.38
CA GLN A 59 -16.26 -2.29 -4.16
C GLN A 59 -15.29 -2.71 -3.06
N LEU A 60 -14.02 -2.30 -3.13
CA LEU A 60 -12.99 -2.65 -2.16
C LEU A 60 -13.32 -2.17 -0.74
N ILE A 61 -13.90 -0.97 -0.58
CA ILE A 61 -14.37 -0.47 0.73
C ILE A 61 -15.47 -1.37 1.28
N LYS A 62 -16.42 -1.79 0.43
CA LYS A 62 -17.57 -2.61 0.82
C LYS A 62 -17.17 -4.04 1.17
N SER A 63 -16.38 -4.70 0.32
CA SER A 63 -16.03 -6.11 0.46
C SER A 63 -14.74 -6.36 1.23
N ARG A 64 -13.91 -5.33 1.48
CA ARG A 64 -12.56 -5.40 2.07
C ARG A 64 -11.53 -6.21 1.29
N GLN A 65 -11.97 -6.87 0.23
CA GLN A 65 -11.13 -7.64 -0.67
C GLN A 65 -11.73 -7.63 -2.07
N ILE A 66 -10.88 -7.62 -3.09
CA ILE A 66 -11.23 -7.83 -4.49
C ILE A 66 -10.18 -8.73 -5.13
N SER A 67 -10.53 -9.37 -6.24
CA SER A 67 -9.57 -10.12 -7.05
C SER A 67 -9.52 -9.50 -8.44
N ILE A 68 -8.32 -9.22 -8.92
CA ILE A 68 -8.08 -8.70 -10.27
C ILE A 68 -7.37 -9.80 -11.06
N LYS A 69 -7.99 -10.19 -12.18
CA LYS A 69 -7.40 -11.16 -13.11
C LYS A 69 -6.60 -10.40 -14.17
N THR A 70 -5.31 -10.69 -14.26
CA THR A 70 -4.44 -10.25 -15.36
C THR A 70 -4.19 -11.44 -16.30
N PRO A 71 -3.59 -11.22 -17.49
CA PRO A 71 -3.16 -12.33 -18.33
C PRO A 71 -2.15 -13.26 -17.64
N GLU A 72 -1.33 -12.75 -16.73
CA GLU A 72 -0.29 -13.53 -16.05
C GLU A 72 -0.77 -14.23 -14.77
N CYS A 73 -1.67 -13.61 -14.00
CA CYS A 73 -2.08 -14.17 -12.69
C CYS A 73 -3.42 -13.60 -12.18
N THR A 74 -3.87 -14.09 -11.03
CA THR A 74 -4.92 -13.44 -10.24
C THR A 74 -4.28 -12.80 -9.02
N ILE A 75 -4.49 -11.50 -8.84
CA ILE A 75 -4.01 -10.75 -7.67
C ILE A 75 -5.18 -10.56 -6.72
N HIS A 76 -4.98 -10.88 -5.45
CA HIS A 76 -5.94 -10.60 -4.39
C HIS A 76 -5.56 -9.30 -3.68
N ILE A 77 -6.43 -8.30 -3.77
CA ILE A 77 -6.21 -7.00 -3.14
C ILE A 77 -7.08 -6.89 -1.91
N PHE A 78 -6.47 -6.66 -0.76
CA PHE A 78 -7.11 -6.48 0.53
C PHE A 78 -7.04 -5.02 0.96
N LEU A 79 -7.97 -4.61 1.82
CA LEU A 79 -7.99 -3.27 2.40
C LEU A 79 -8.07 -3.37 3.92
N GLU A 80 -7.06 -2.83 4.60
CA GLU A 80 -7.06 -2.61 6.04
C GLU A 80 -6.97 -1.14 6.37
N THR A 81 -7.47 -0.79 7.55
CA THR A 81 -7.22 0.50 8.17
C THR A 81 -6.59 0.33 9.54
N LYS A 82 -6.10 1.43 10.14
CA LYS A 82 -5.61 1.41 11.51
C LYS A 82 -6.59 0.78 12.52
N ARG A 83 -7.91 0.98 12.33
CA ARG A 83 -8.96 0.44 13.21
C ARG A 83 -9.52 -0.91 12.76
N ALA A 84 -9.35 -1.27 11.50
CA ALA A 84 -9.90 -2.49 10.91
C ALA A 84 -8.76 -3.23 10.22
N ASN A 85 -8.04 -4.03 11.00
CA ASN A 85 -6.80 -4.74 10.66
C ASN A 85 -7.00 -6.27 10.52
N HIS A 86 -8.25 -6.72 10.36
CA HIS A 86 -8.61 -8.14 10.25
C HIS A 86 -9.12 -8.47 8.84
N SER A 87 -8.33 -8.15 7.82
CA SER A 87 -8.60 -8.67 6.48
C SER A 87 -8.18 -10.15 6.39
N ASN A 88 -8.62 -10.85 5.36
CA ASN A 88 -8.15 -12.22 5.07
C ASN A 88 -6.75 -12.24 4.44
N PHE A 89 -6.01 -11.12 4.45
CA PHE A 89 -4.63 -11.07 3.98
C PHE A 89 -3.76 -12.02 4.81
N THR A 90 -3.10 -12.95 4.12
CA THR A 90 -2.32 -14.01 4.73
C THR A 90 -0.84 -13.67 4.73
N THR A 91 -0.29 -13.24 3.60
CA THR A 91 1.10 -12.81 3.46
C THR A 91 1.34 -12.16 2.11
N GLY A 92 2.26 -11.21 2.00
CA GLY A 92 2.65 -10.65 0.69
C GLY A 92 3.14 -9.21 0.75
N THR A 93 2.75 -8.45 -0.28
CA THR A 93 3.15 -7.05 -0.39
C THR A 93 2.14 -6.15 0.30
N VAL A 94 2.62 -5.20 1.09
CA VAL A 94 1.80 -4.16 1.69
C VAL A 94 2.10 -2.81 1.05
N PHE A 95 1.07 -2.21 0.47
CA PHE A 95 1.08 -0.82 0.01
C PHE A 95 0.51 0.08 1.11
N ALA A 96 1.32 1.02 1.58
CA ALA A 96 1.04 1.84 2.75
C ALA A 96 0.98 3.33 2.38
N PRO A 97 -0.03 3.78 1.61
CA PRO A 97 -0.15 5.19 1.28
C PRO A 97 -0.61 6.00 2.51
N TRP A 98 0.17 7.04 2.82
CA TRP A 98 -0.12 8.05 3.85
C TRP A 98 -0.38 7.45 5.23
N LEU A 99 0.36 6.37 5.55
CA LEU A 99 0.43 5.88 6.92
C LEU A 99 1.32 6.79 7.76
N THR A 100 0.89 7.04 9.00
CA THR A 100 1.76 7.61 10.02
C THR A 100 2.91 6.65 10.31
N LEU A 101 4.11 7.15 10.58
CA LEU A 101 5.29 6.33 10.84
C LEU A 101 5.09 5.21 11.88
N PRO A 102 4.42 5.42 13.04
CA PRO A 102 4.20 4.33 13.99
C PRO A 102 3.37 3.17 13.40
N SER A 103 2.32 3.49 12.64
CA SER A 103 1.49 2.48 11.98
C SER A 103 2.19 1.83 10.78
N LEU A 104 3.11 2.54 10.13
CA LEU A 104 3.98 1.95 9.12
C LEU A 104 4.97 0.97 9.75
N GLU A 105 5.56 1.31 10.89
CA GLU A 105 6.45 0.42 11.64
C GLU A 105 5.75 -0.86 12.08
N GLU A 106 4.55 -0.75 12.67
CA GLU A 106 3.68 -1.89 12.97
C GLU A 106 3.44 -2.77 11.73
N THR A 107 3.18 -2.14 10.58
CA THR A 107 2.95 -2.82 9.31
C THR A 107 4.21 -3.54 8.81
N MET A 108 5.38 -2.93 8.94
CA MET A 108 6.66 -3.53 8.53
C MET A 108 7.09 -4.68 9.45
N ASN A 109 6.66 -4.66 10.70
CA ASN A 109 6.95 -5.70 11.69
C ASN A 109 5.89 -6.82 11.72
N ASP A 110 4.78 -6.68 11.00
CA ASP A 110 3.78 -7.73 10.82
C ASP A 110 4.41 -8.91 10.04
N PHE A 111 4.31 -10.13 10.59
CA PHE A 111 4.88 -11.33 9.99
C PHE A 111 4.30 -11.67 8.61
N ARG A 112 3.13 -11.11 8.27
CA ARG A 112 2.49 -11.24 6.97
C ARG A 112 3.15 -10.33 5.91
N THR A 113 3.97 -9.37 6.31
CA THR A 113 4.60 -8.41 5.40
C THR A 113 5.90 -8.96 4.83
N VAL A 114 5.88 -9.34 3.55
CA VAL A 114 7.10 -9.73 2.79
C VAL A 114 7.77 -8.50 2.19
N ASN A 115 6.97 -7.60 1.62
CA ASN A 115 7.41 -6.34 1.05
C ASN A 115 6.55 -5.19 1.55
N SER A 116 7.13 -4.02 1.76
CA SER A 116 6.40 -2.79 2.05
C SER A 116 6.73 -1.71 1.04
N VAL A 117 5.72 -0.97 0.60
CA VAL A 117 5.86 0.20 -0.27
C VAL A 117 5.17 1.38 0.40
N TYR A 118 5.95 2.37 0.81
CA TYR A 118 5.47 3.55 1.52
C TYR A 118 5.31 4.75 0.59
N VAL A 119 4.20 5.48 0.75
CA VAL A 119 3.99 6.79 0.11
C VAL A 119 3.74 7.81 1.23
N PRO A 120 4.72 8.67 1.57
CA PRO A 120 4.56 9.65 2.63
C PRO A 120 3.59 10.75 2.25
N TRP A 121 3.00 11.42 3.24
CA TRP A 121 2.17 12.60 3.03
C TRP A 121 2.97 13.89 3.14
N GLN A 122 3.97 13.95 4.03
CA GLN A 122 4.81 15.13 4.24
C GLN A 122 6.30 14.84 4.02
N GLU A 123 7.06 15.86 3.63
CA GLU A 123 8.51 15.76 3.44
C GLU A 123 9.21 15.26 4.69
N LYS A 124 8.86 15.83 5.85
CA LYS A 124 9.37 15.40 7.15
C LYS A 124 9.12 13.91 7.43
N GLU A 125 7.97 13.36 7.04
CA GLU A 125 7.71 11.93 7.22
C GLU A 125 8.64 11.07 6.36
N LEU A 126 8.99 11.53 5.16
CA LEU A 126 9.97 10.86 4.30
C LEU A 126 11.37 10.92 4.90
N GLU A 127 11.80 12.09 5.38
CA GLU A 127 13.10 12.27 6.05
C GLU A 127 13.23 11.37 7.28
N ASP A 128 12.24 11.41 8.17
CA ASP A 128 12.18 10.59 9.37
C ASP A 128 12.15 9.09 9.01
N TYR A 129 11.42 8.70 7.96
CA TYR A 129 11.40 7.32 7.46
C TYR A 129 12.76 6.85 6.97
N ILE A 130 13.45 7.65 6.15
CA ILE A 130 14.77 7.32 5.57
C ILE A 130 15.82 7.20 6.68
N ALA A 131 15.79 8.10 7.68
CA ALA A 131 16.71 8.07 8.80
C ALA A 131 16.62 6.75 9.59
N VAL A 132 15.41 6.21 9.76
CA VAL A 132 15.17 4.94 10.48
C VAL A 132 15.32 3.72 9.56
N ASN A 133 15.13 3.88 8.25
CA ASN A 133 15.17 2.80 7.26
C ASN A 133 16.20 3.09 6.15
N PRO A 134 17.50 3.21 6.48
CA PRO A 134 18.53 3.59 5.50
C PRO A 134 18.74 2.54 4.40
N THR A 135 18.27 1.31 4.60
CA THR A 135 18.31 0.23 3.62
C THR A 135 17.07 0.15 2.73
N SER A 136 16.10 1.05 2.91
CA SER A 136 14.92 1.12 2.05
C SER A 136 15.30 1.62 0.65
N THR A 137 14.62 1.11 -0.37
CA THR A 137 14.89 1.45 -1.77
C THR A 137 13.92 2.51 -2.28
N ALA A 138 14.47 3.62 -2.76
CA ALA A 138 13.73 4.65 -3.45
C ALA A 138 13.16 4.16 -4.80
N ILE A 139 11.91 4.53 -5.11
CA ILE A 139 11.19 4.18 -6.35
C ILE A 139 10.52 5.38 -7.01
#